data_AF-A0AAU5TIB1-F1
#
_entry.id   AF-A0AAU5TIB1-F1
#
_cell.length_a   1.000
_cell.length_b   1.000
_cell.length_c   1.000
_cell.angle_alpha   90.00
_cell.angle_beta   90.00
_cell.angle_gamma   90.00
#
_symmetry.space_group_name_H-M   'P 1'
#
loop_
_entity.id
_entity.type
_entity.pdbx_description
1 polymer ?
#
loop_
_entity_poly.entity_id
_entity_poly.type
_entity_poly.pdbx_seq_one_letter_code
_entity_poly.pdbx_strand_id
1 'polypeptide(L)'
;MSHDTGADVDQLMALSRPALDDLFRMSRAGGIPVGETRGTVLVARGAMVAKVAARWARLLAWKGKVFDAERGELRNRVTPLGVRAIRAKVYRGASRLDNGECTVLDYSRTSLLAHWIRDEIREVKPGVYLGIVYWGRRKVLNFALSYPGSPAPASARRASQQIAVTIGATLPPERVAEVQEVLAEAHRRGTGGEFLPFAELAGVHFARVVLVPEEKDHAGQTMPASIVYMSEVDAPMDAHLADLVGKAGSGLEKVFGHCEGYPPPREPDATRVAWLRAHAVPSSAFYVNTVGRGLHRIRQEDRLREAIQEFLDQRGAEPAGADPAQVRAAIQRYVTGRPDLAWARAGPAPPTLRWRMREAAHLVGVPLAAIALLPVILIGLPVWVVVLRRHERRDVPSRERPSPDHVARLAACEDFTTQNPFTAVGLVKYGRFRRATLTGVLFAVDYGVRHFFNRGSLAGVKTIHFARWLFIDDRRRVIFASNYDGSLESYMDDFIDKVAWGLNAVFSNGHGYPRTRWLVRDGAEDELAFKHYLRCHQLPTQVWYSAYDALTTRNLDTNARIRAGLFGELGPAETRAWLALF
;
A
#
# COMPACT_ATOMS: atom_id res chain seq x y z
N MET A 1 -28.94 -12.60 -35.82
CA MET A 1 -29.44 -12.20 -34.49
C MET A 1 -28.89 -13.15 -33.45
N SER A 2 -27.70 -12.86 -32.92
CA SER A 2 -27.12 -13.58 -31.77
C SER A 2 -27.35 -12.73 -30.53
N HIS A 3 -28.09 -13.25 -29.55
CA HIS A 3 -28.27 -12.59 -28.26
C HIS A 3 -26.94 -12.57 -27.50
N ASP A 4 -26.20 -11.47 -27.62
CA ASP A 4 -25.02 -11.19 -26.81
C ASP A 4 -25.47 -10.79 -25.40
N THR A 5 -25.60 -11.77 -24.52
CA THR A 5 -25.90 -11.55 -23.09
C THR A 5 -24.60 -11.19 -22.38
N GLY A 6 -24.10 -9.99 -22.67
CA GLY A 6 -22.83 -9.47 -22.19
C GLY A 6 -22.81 -9.23 -20.68
N ALA A 7 -22.53 -10.27 -19.91
CA ALA A 7 -22.24 -10.21 -18.48
C ALA A 7 -20.73 -10.39 -18.22
N ASP A 8 -20.05 -9.33 -17.79
CA ASP A 8 -18.72 -9.41 -17.19
C ASP A 8 -18.76 -10.07 -15.80
N VAL A 9 -17.62 -10.54 -15.25
CA VAL A 9 -17.57 -11.19 -13.91
C VAL A 9 -18.22 -10.30 -12.84
N ASP A 10 -18.11 -8.99 -12.98
CA ASP A 10 -18.77 -8.00 -12.14
C ASP A 10 -20.30 -7.99 -12.25
N GLN A 11 -20.82 -8.05 -13.48
CA GLN A 11 -22.25 -8.14 -13.71
C GLN A 11 -22.78 -9.45 -13.15
N LEU A 12 -22.04 -10.56 -13.30
CA LEU A 12 -22.37 -11.86 -12.68
C LEU A 12 -22.41 -11.77 -11.15
N MET A 13 -21.52 -11.02 -10.51
CA MET A 13 -21.54 -10.85 -9.04
C MET A 13 -22.75 -10.04 -8.55
N ALA A 14 -23.32 -9.18 -9.38
CA ALA A 14 -24.51 -8.39 -9.05
C ALA A 14 -25.83 -9.18 -9.21
N LEU A 15 -25.81 -10.29 -9.97
CA LEU A 15 -27.00 -11.09 -10.24
C LEU A 15 -27.44 -11.93 -9.03
N SER A 16 -28.76 -12.10 -8.90
CA SER A 16 -29.36 -13.04 -7.94
C SER A 16 -29.11 -14.49 -8.40
N ARG A 17 -29.25 -15.46 -7.48
CA ARG A 17 -29.13 -16.89 -7.82
C ARG A 17 -30.06 -17.33 -8.98
N PRO A 18 -31.35 -16.94 -9.00
CA PRO A 18 -32.22 -17.23 -10.14
C PRO A 18 -31.72 -16.62 -11.45
N ALA A 19 -31.30 -15.35 -11.42
CA ALA A 19 -30.79 -14.68 -12.61
C ALA A 19 -29.48 -15.31 -13.15
N LEU A 20 -28.61 -15.81 -12.26
CA LEU A 20 -27.44 -16.59 -12.65
C LEU A 20 -27.82 -17.94 -13.28
N ASP A 21 -28.92 -18.55 -12.84
CA ASP A 21 -29.40 -19.81 -13.42
C ASP A 21 -30.02 -19.58 -14.79
N ASP A 22 -30.81 -18.53 -14.96
CA ASP A 22 -31.36 -18.16 -16.26
C ASP A 22 -30.24 -17.83 -17.25
N LEU A 23 -29.22 -17.08 -16.82
CA LEU A 23 -28.06 -16.80 -17.66
C LEU A 23 -27.28 -18.07 -18.01
N PHE A 24 -27.10 -19.01 -17.07
CA PHE A 24 -26.46 -20.29 -17.36
C PHE A 24 -27.27 -21.10 -18.40
N ARG A 25 -28.61 -21.10 -18.29
CA ARG A 25 -29.49 -21.78 -19.27
C ARG A 25 -29.38 -21.19 -20.67
N MET A 26 -29.27 -19.87 -20.77
CA MET A 26 -29.13 -19.15 -22.04
C MET A 26 -27.72 -19.24 -22.65
N SER A 27 -26.73 -19.64 -21.87
CA SER A 27 -25.33 -19.71 -22.31
C SER A 27 -25.03 -21.00 -23.07
N ARG A 28 -24.07 -20.93 -23.99
CA ARG A 28 -23.55 -22.12 -24.70
C ARG A 28 -22.42 -22.79 -23.90
N ALA A 29 -22.16 -24.07 -24.16
CA ALA A 29 -21.04 -24.77 -23.52
C ALA A 29 -19.66 -24.11 -23.76
N GLY A 30 -19.47 -23.46 -24.92
CA GLY A 30 -18.22 -22.79 -25.30
C GLY A 30 -17.07 -23.77 -25.57
N GLY A 31 -15.86 -23.26 -25.79
CA GLY A 31 -14.63 -24.08 -25.81
C GLY A 31 -14.21 -24.48 -24.39
N ILE A 32 -13.62 -25.67 -24.20
CA ILE A 32 -13.01 -26.03 -22.90
C ILE A 32 -11.87 -25.04 -22.62
N PRO A 33 -11.82 -24.40 -21.43
CA PRO A 33 -10.73 -23.47 -21.12
C PRO A 33 -9.35 -24.15 -21.23
N VAL A 34 -8.32 -23.41 -21.62
CA VAL A 34 -6.94 -23.94 -21.78
C VAL A 34 -5.96 -23.10 -20.95
N GLY A 35 -5.16 -23.74 -20.10
CA GLY A 35 -4.18 -23.05 -19.28
C GLY A 35 -4.73 -22.56 -17.94
N GLU A 36 -4.13 -21.50 -17.36
CA GLU A 36 -4.48 -21.00 -16.03
C GLU A 36 -5.72 -20.09 -16.08
N THR A 37 -6.68 -20.33 -15.17
CA THR A 37 -7.87 -19.49 -14.98
C THR A 37 -8.01 -19.03 -13.53
N ARG A 38 -8.53 -17.83 -13.35
CA ARG A 38 -8.86 -17.24 -12.04
C ARG A 38 -10.30 -17.59 -11.66
N GLY A 39 -10.48 -18.17 -10.48
CA GLY A 39 -11.80 -18.53 -9.95
C GLY A 39 -12.39 -17.47 -9.03
N THR A 40 -13.65 -17.11 -9.25
CA THR A 40 -14.42 -16.18 -8.40
C THR A 40 -15.71 -16.83 -7.95
N VAL A 41 -15.94 -16.94 -6.64
CA VAL A 41 -17.22 -17.47 -6.10
C VAL A 41 -18.29 -16.38 -6.17
N LEU A 42 -19.46 -16.70 -6.74
CA LEU A 42 -20.58 -15.77 -6.84
C LEU A 42 -21.52 -15.97 -5.64
N VAL A 43 -21.46 -15.06 -4.66
CA VAL A 43 -22.29 -15.10 -3.44
C VAL A 43 -23.52 -14.23 -3.64
N ALA A 44 -24.69 -14.83 -3.81
CA ALA A 44 -25.94 -14.07 -3.92
C ALA A 44 -26.31 -13.35 -2.61
N ARG A 45 -26.87 -12.14 -2.75
CA ARG A 45 -27.40 -11.33 -1.63
C ARG A 45 -28.67 -11.98 -1.05
N GLY A 46 -28.66 -12.28 0.25
CA GLY A 46 -29.80 -12.78 1.02
C GLY A 46 -29.40 -13.16 2.45
N ALA A 47 -30.23 -12.79 3.44
CA ALA A 47 -29.90 -12.81 4.88
C ALA A 47 -29.65 -14.21 5.49
N MET A 48 -29.94 -15.30 4.78
CA MET A 48 -29.90 -16.67 5.31
C MET A 48 -28.82 -17.56 4.68
N VAL A 49 -27.71 -17.00 4.20
CA VAL A 49 -26.59 -17.77 3.59
C VAL A 49 -25.29 -17.68 4.41
N ALA A 50 -25.17 -16.71 5.34
CA ALA A 50 -23.92 -16.39 6.02
C ALA A 50 -23.34 -17.54 6.88
N LYS A 51 -24.17 -18.32 7.59
CA LYS A 51 -23.69 -19.43 8.44
C LYS A 51 -23.24 -20.66 7.65
N VAL A 52 -23.88 -20.93 6.51
CA VAL A 52 -23.55 -22.07 5.65
C VAL A 52 -22.29 -21.72 4.84
N ALA A 53 -22.26 -20.56 4.17
CA ALA A 53 -21.12 -20.13 3.36
C ALA A 53 -19.80 -19.98 4.14
N ALA A 54 -19.83 -19.53 5.39
CA ALA A 54 -18.62 -19.39 6.22
C ALA A 54 -17.98 -20.74 6.60
N ARG A 55 -18.78 -21.79 6.79
CA ARG A 55 -18.31 -23.16 7.04
C ARG A 55 -17.72 -23.79 5.78
N TRP A 56 -18.27 -23.48 4.60
CA TRP A 56 -17.81 -23.99 3.31
C TRP A 56 -16.58 -23.26 2.74
N ALA A 57 -16.44 -21.96 2.99
CA ALA A 57 -15.27 -21.18 2.58
C ALA A 57 -13.96 -21.66 3.25
N ARG A 58 -14.05 -22.31 4.42
CA ARG A 58 -12.89 -22.93 5.10
C ARG A 58 -12.47 -24.27 4.50
N LEU A 59 -13.39 -24.99 3.84
CA LEU A 59 -13.13 -26.29 3.21
C LEU A 59 -12.70 -26.16 1.74
N LEU A 60 -13.02 -25.04 1.08
CA LEU A 60 -12.76 -24.77 -0.33
C LEU A 60 -11.85 -23.55 -0.49
N ALA A 61 -10.58 -23.65 -0.05
CA ALA A 61 -9.55 -22.64 -0.26
C ALA A 61 -9.19 -22.55 -1.77
N TRP A 62 -10.05 -21.92 -2.56
CA TRP A 62 -10.10 -22.03 -4.02
C TRP A 62 -9.54 -20.76 -4.69
N LYS A 63 -8.44 -20.87 -5.44
CA LYS A 63 -7.77 -19.73 -6.12
C LYS A 63 -7.89 -19.73 -7.64
N GLY A 64 -8.39 -20.80 -8.24
CA GLY A 64 -8.46 -20.97 -9.69
C GLY A 64 -8.25 -22.41 -10.13
N LYS A 65 -8.27 -22.59 -11.45
CA LYS A 65 -8.26 -23.89 -12.13
C LYS A 65 -7.23 -23.87 -13.26
N VAL A 66 -6.41 -24.92 -13.38
CA VAL A 66 -5.50 -25.11 -14.51
C VAL A 66 -6.04 -26.24 -15.38
N PHE A 67 -6.35 -25.93 -16.63
CA PHE A 67 -6.88 -26.88 -17.60
C PHE A 67 -5.77 -27.38 -18.52
N ASP A 68 -5.71 -28.70 -18.68
CA ASP A 68 -4.80 -29.42 -19.56
C ASP A 68 -5.64 -30.04 -20.69
N ALA A 69 -5.63 -29.40 -21.85
CA ALA A 69 -6.45 -29.79 -23.00
C ALA A 69 -5.99 -31.10 -23.63
N GLU A 70 -4.68 -31.40 -23.60
CA GLU A 70 -4.11 -32.62 -24.17
C GLU A 70 -4.51 -33.86 -23.36
N ARG A 71 -4.67 -33.71 -22.04
CA ARG A 71 -5.02 -34.80 -21.13
C ARG A 71 -6.51 -34.86 -20.77
N GLY A 72 -7.32 -33.89 -21.20
CA GLY A 72 -8.74 -33.81 -20.85
C GLY A 72 -8.97 -33.64 -19.34
N GLU A 73 -8.09 -32.89 -18.68
CA GLU A 73 -8.00 -32.87 -17.22
C GLU A 73 -7.82 -31.48 -16.64
N LEU A 74 -8.19 -31.36 -15.37
CA LEU A 74 -8.13 -30.13 -14.61
C LEU A 74 -7.44 -30.37 -13.27
N ARG A 75 -6.63 -29.41 -12.82
CA ARG A 75 -6.14 -29.35 -11.45
C ARG A 75 -6.63 -28.08 -10.75
N ASN A 76 -7.25 -28.23 -9.59
CA ASN A 76 -7.59 -27.08 -8.74
C ASN A 76 -6.32 -26.53 -8.06
N ARG A 77 -6.30 -25.22 -7.80
CA ARG A 77 -5.31 -24.61 -6.90
C ARG A 77 -5.95 -24.46 -5.53
N VAL A 78 -5.53 -25.32 -4.60
CA VAL A 78 -6.04 -25.36 -3.23
C VAL A 78 -4.87 -25.12 -2.27
N THR A 79 -5.03 -24.19 -1.32
CA THR A 79 -4.07 -23.69 -0.28
C THR A 79 -3.51 -22.26 -0.51
N PRO A 80 -3.08 -21.54 0.56
CA PRO A 80 -2.47 -20.21 0.45
C PRO A 80 -1.23 -20.15 -0.45
N LEU A 81 -0.49 -21.26 -0.55
CA LEU A 81 0.73 -21.42 -1.35
C LEU A 81 0.47 -21.77 -2.83
N GLY A 82 -0.79 -21.95 -3.23
CA GLY A 82 -1.16 -22.14 -4.64
C GLY A 82 -0.80 -23.51 -5.22
N VAL A 83 -0.58 -24.51 -4.37
CA VAL A 83 -0.28 -25.90 -4.75
C VAL A 83 -1.39 -26.46 -5.65
N ARG A 84 -0.99 -27.09 -6.76
CA ARG A 84 -1.89 -27.78 -7.69
C ARG A 84 -2.37 -29.08 -7.05
N ALA A 85 -3.57 -29.08 -6.48
CA ALA A 85 -4.11 -30.21 -5.74
C ALA A 85 -5.53 -30.52 -6.23
N ILE A 86 -5.86 -31.82 -6.28
CA ILE A 86 -7.15 -32.39 -6.73
C ILE A 86 -7.32 -32.32 -8.25
N ARG A 87 -7.19 -33.49 -8.89
CA ARG A 87 -7.39 -33.72 -10.34
C ARG A 87 -8.89 -33.90 -10.62
N ALA A 88 -9.38 -33.46 -11.77
CA ALA A 88 -10.73 -33.74 -12.27
C ALA A 88 -10.68 -34.11 -13.74
N LYS A 89 -11.61 -34.96 -14.19
CA LYS A 89 -11.80 -35.20 -15.61
C LYS A 89 -12.69 -34.11 -16.19
N VAL A 90 -12.34 -33.64 -17.39
CA VAL A 90 -13.06 -32.59 -18.09
C VAL A 90 -13.63 -33.18 -19.38
N TYR A 91 -14.95 -33.11 -19.54
CA TYR A 91 -15.63 -33.64 -20.74
C TYR A 91 -16.95 -32.90 -20.99
N ARG A 92 -17.50 -33.00 -22.21
CA ARG A 92 -18.83 -32.46 -22.52
C ARG A 92 -19.92 -33.39 -22.03
N GLY A 93 -20.96 -32.84 -21.43
CA GLY A 93 -22.11 -33.61 -20.99
C GLY A 93 -23.35 -32.76 -20.74
N ALA A 94 -24.50 -33.40 -20.55
CA ALA A 94 -25.74 -32.72 -20.22
C ALA A 94 -25.68 -32.10 -18.81
N SER A 95 -26.07 -30.83 -18.69
CA SER A 95 -26.17 -30.12 -17.42
C SER A 95 -27.30 -30.68 -16.57
N ARG A 96 -27.08 -30.74 -15.25
CA ARG A 96 -28.13 -31.12 -14.30
C ARG A 96 -29.19 -30.02 -14.08
N LEU A 97 -28.95 -28.79 -14.55
CA LEU A 97 -29.87 -27.68 -14.38
C LEU A 97 -30.99 -27.69 -15.44
N ASP A 98 -30.64 -27.98 -16.69
CA ASP A 98 -31.54 -27.82 -17.85
C ASP A 98 -31.40 -28.91 -18.92
N ASN A 99 -30.58 -29.94 -18.67
CA ASN A 99 -30.26 -31.01 -19.61
C ASN A 99 -29.57 -30.57 -20.92
N GLY A 100 -29.19 -29.29 -21.06
CA GLY A 100 -28.44 -28.78 -22.21
C GLY A 100 -26.95 -29.06 -22.11
N GLU A 101 -26.22 -28.96 -23.22
CA GLU A 101 -24.78 -29.23 -23.26
C GLU A 101 -23.97 -28.27 -22.35
N CYS A 102 -23.03 -28.80 -21.57
CA CYS A 102 -22.07 -28.03 -20.78
C CYS A 102 -20.73 -28.76 -20.69
N THR A 103 -19.69 -28.05 -20.24
CA THR A 103 -18.43 -28.69 -19.86
C THR A 103 -18.52 -29.15 -18.41
N VAL A 104 -18.39 -30.45 -18.17
CA VAL A 104 -18.45 -31.09 -16.85
C VAL A 104 -17.05 -31.27 -16.31
N LEU A 105 -16.84 -30.88 -15.04
CA LEU A 105 -15.63 -31.14 -14.27
C LEU A 105 -15.98 -32.17 -13.19
N ASP A 106 -15.56 -33.41 -13.41
CA ASP A 106 -15.92 -34.55 -12.57
C ASP A 106 -14.75 -34.96 -11.65
N TYR A 107 -15.02 -34.88 -10.34
CA TYR A 107 -14.07 -35.24 -9.27
C TYR A 107 -14.31 -36.64 -8.69
N SER A 108 -15.31 -37.37 -9.20
CA SER A 108 -15.79 -38.64 -8.63
C SER A 108 -14.75 -39.76 -8.59
N ARG A 109 -13.79 -39.76 -9.52
CA ARG A 109 -12.77 -40.82 -9.65
C ARG A 109 -11.38 -40.44 -9.12
N THR A 110 -11.19 -39.22 -8.65
CA THR A 110 -9.85 -38.64 -8.47
C THR A 110 -9.59 -38.04 -7.08
N SER A 111 -10.56 -38.05 -6.17
CA SER A 111 -10.41 -37.51 -4.80
C SER A 111 -11.29 -38.22 -3.77
N LEU A 112 -10.68 -38.73 -2.68
CA LEU A 112 -11.39 -39.35 -1.55
C LEU A 112 -12.28 -38.36 -0.77
N LEU A 113 -11.95 -37.06 -0.78
CA LEU A 113 -12.69 -36.02 -0.05
C LEU A 113 -13.70 -35.26 -0.94
N ALA A 114 -13.51 -35.26 -2.26
CA ALA A 114 -14.30 -34.46 -3.20
C ALA A 114 -15.11 -35.31 -4.21
N HIS A 115 -15.22 -36.62 -4.02
CA HIS A 115 -15.91 -37.50 -4.98
C HIS A 115 -17.41 -37.21 -5.17
N TRP A 116 -18.03 -36.46 -4.25
CA TRP A 116 -19.42 -36.01 -4.35
C TRP A 116 -19.57 -34.72 -5.17
N ILE A 117 -18.48 -34.07 -5.57
CA ILE A 117 -18.50 -32.76 -6.24
C ILE A 117 -18.52 -32.96 -7.75
N ARG A 118 -19.43 -32.25 -8.42
CA ARG A 118 -19.48 -32.10 -9.87
C ARG A 118 -19.64 -30.63 -10.19
N ASP A 119 -18.73 -30.08 -10.97
CA ASP A 119 -18.90 -28.73 -11.48
C ASP A 119 -19.36 -28.77 -12.94
N GLU A 120 -20.15 -27.79 -13.33
CA GLU A 120 -20.60 -27.59 -14.71
C GLU A 120 -20.27 -26.16 -15.11
N ILE A 121 -19.71 -25.95 -16.30
CA ILE A 121 -19.39 -24.61 -16.81
C ILE A 121 -19.95 -24.40 -18.22
N ARG A 122 -20.34 -23.16 -18.49
CA ARG A 122 -20.74 -22.64 -19.79
C ARG A 122 -20.09 -21.30 -20.03
N GLU A 123 -19.82 -20.98 -21.30
CA GLU A 123 -19.20 -19.73 -21.70
C GLU A 123 -20.28 -18.66 -21.86
N VAL A 124 -20.17 -17.60 -21.05
CA VAL A 124 -21.08 -16.44 -21.10
C VAL A 124 -20.58 -15.38 -22.08
N LYS A 125 -19.27 -15.26 -22.23
CA LYS A 125 -18.58 -14.43 -23.23
C LYS A 125 -17.18 -14.98 -23.49
N PRO A 126 -16.50 -14.60 -24.58
CA PRO A 126 -15.15 -15.06 -24.87
C PRO A 126 -14.21 -14.92 -23.67
N GLY A 127 -13.73 -16.06 -23.16
CA GLY A 127 -12.79 -16.12 -22.04
C GLY A 127 -13.38 -15.92 -20.64
N VAL A 128 -14.71 -15.86 -20.50
CA VAL A 128 -15.39 -15.88 -19.19
C VAL A 128 -16.45 -16.97 -19.15
N TYR A 129 -16.34 -17.82 -18.13
CA TYR A 129 -17.21 -18.97 -17.93
C TYR A 129 -17.99 -18.82 -16.65
N LEU A 130 -19.30 -19.05 -16.73
CA LEU A 130 -20.16 -19.20 -15.57
C LEU A 130 -20.26 -20.67 -15.20
N GLY A 131 -20.13 -20.96 -13.91
CA GLY A 131 -20.09 -22.32 -13.38
C GLY A 131 -21.07 -22.56 -12.26
N ILE A 132 -21.48 -23.81 -12.11
CA ILE A 132 -22.35 -24.32 -11.05
C ILE A 132 -21.60 -25.45 -10.34
N VAL A 133 -21.61 -25.43 -9.00
CA VAL A 133 -21.09 -26.53 -8.17
C VAL A 133 -22.25 -27.36 -7.64
N TYR A 134 -22.21 -28.67 -7.89
CA TYR A 134 -23.09 -29.67 -7.31
C TYR A 134 -22.36 -30.49 -6.27
N TRP A 135 -23.06 -30.80 -5.17
CA TRP A 135 -22.66 -31.82 -4.20
C TRP A 135 -23.74 -32.91 -4.19
N GLY A 136 -23.39 -34.13 -4.56
CA GLY A 136 -24.37 -35.20 -4.80
C GLY A 136 -25.33 -34.75 -5.90
N ARG A 137 -26.63 -34.67 -5.62
CA ARG A 137 -27.65 -34.12 -6.55
C ARG A 137 -28.05 -32.66 -6.26
N ARG A 138 -27.49 -32.03 -5.23
CA ARG A 138 -27.90 -30.68 -4.79
C ARG A 138 -26.96 -29.62 -5.35
N LYS A 139 -27.52 -28.55 -5.91
CA LYS A 139 -26.78 -27.36 -6.31
C LYS A 139 -26.35 -26.57 -5.06
N VAL A 140 -25.07 -26.21 -4.95
CA VAL A 140 -24.48 -25.55 -3.77
C VAL A 140 -24.25 -24.06 -4.01
N LEU A 141 -23.57 -23.70 -5.11
CA LEU A 141 -23.20 -22.33 -5.44
C LEU A 141 -22.91 -22.13 -6.94
N ASN A 142 -22.82 -20.87 -7.36
CA ASN A 142 -22.33 -20.46 -8.67
C ASN A 142 -20.91 -19.87 -8.55
N PHE A 143 -20.12 -19.96 -9.62
CA PHE A 143 -18.79 -19.37 -9.71
C PHE A 143 -18.52 -18.82 -11.12
N ALA A 144 -17.48 -18.00 -11.27
CA ALA A 144 -16.98 -17.57 -12.56
C ALA A 144 -15.50 -17.97 -12.74
N LEU A 145 -15.10 -18.26 -13.97
CA LEU A 145 -13.70 -18.43 -14.37
C LEU A 145 -13.35 -17.39 -15.45
N SER A 146 -12.18 -16.78 -15.33
CA SER A 146 -11.65 -15.85 -16.34
C SER A 146 -10.14 -16.04 -16.53
N TYR A 147 -9.62 -15.67 -17.70
CA TYR A 147 -8.16 -15.71 -17.94
C TYR A 147 -7.42 -14.59 -17.19
N PRO A 148 -6.20 -14.84 -16.68
CA PRO A 148 -5.33 -13.79 -16.15
C PRO A 148 -4.90 -12.86 -17.29
N GLY A 149 -5.22 -11.57 -17.17
CA GLY A 149 -4.96 -10.56 -18.21
C GLY A 149 -6.22 -9.83 -18.71
N SER A 150 -7.41 -10.36 -18.45
CA SER A 150 -8.63 -9.55 -18.57
C SER A 150 -8.62 -8.45 -17.50
N PRO A 151 -8.86 -7.17 -17.85
CA PRO A 151 -8.78 -6.07 -16.90
C PRO A 151 -9.66 -6.37 -15.69
N ALA A 152 -9.05 -6.31 -14.50
CA ALA A 152 -9.81 -6.46 -13.28
C ALA A 152 -10.88 -5.36 -13.24
N PRO A 153 -12.13 -5.70 -12.91
CA PRO A 153 -13.20 -4.74 -12.99
C PRO A 153 -12.99 -3.49 -12.13
N ALA A 154 -13.33 -2.33 -12.68
CA ALA A 154 -13.19 -1.02 -12.02
C ALA A 154 -14.04 -0.91 -10.74
N SER A 155 -15.12 -1.71 -10.60
CA SER A 155 -15.98 -1.70 -9.42
C SER A 155 -15.47 -2.58 -8.25
N ALA A 156 -14.43 -3.38 -8.49
CA ALA A 156 -13.88 -4.34 -7.52
C ALA A 156 -12.49 -3.95 -6.99
N ARG A 157 -12.06 -2.69 -7.13
CA ARG A 157 -10.93 -2.15 -6.35
C ARG A 157 -11.37 -1.96 -4.90
N ARG A 158 -11.42 -3.08 -4.18
CA ARG A 158 -11.46 -3.13 -2.70
C ARG A 158 -10.36 -2.22 -2.16
N ALA A 159 -10.53 -1.64 -0.97
CA ALA A 159 -9.51 -0.80 -0.36
C ALA A 159 -8.13 -1.46 -0.46
N SER A 160 -7.30 -0.96 -1.37
CA SER A 160 -5.89 -1.28 -1.45
C SER A 160 -5.24 -0.66 -0.24
N GLN A 161 -4.37 -1.42 0.40
CA GLN A 161 -3.59 -0.90 1.51
C GLN A 161 -2.39 -0.20 0.94
N GLN A 162 -2.12 0.99 1.44
CA GLN A 162 -0.87 1.66 1.16
C GLN A 162 0.27 0.85 1.79
N ILE A 163 1.33 0.62 1.04
CA ILE A 163 2.54 -0.09 1.45
C ILE A 163 3.76 0.74 1.07
N ALA A 164 4.84 0.60 1.84
CA ALA A 164 6.15 1.09 1.46
C ALA A 164 6.87 0.04 0.62
N VAL A 165 7.37 0.45 -0.55
CA VAL A 165 8.32 -0.31 -1.35
C VAL A 165 9.66 0.42 -1.27
N THR A 166 10.70 -0.30 -0.87
CA THR A 166 12.07 0.21 -0.89
C THR A 166 12.95 -0.81 -1.59
N ILE A 167 13.71 -0.36 -2.59
CA ILE A 167 14.74 -1.15 -3.27
C ILE A 167 16.09 -0.50 -2.99
N GLY A 168 17.03 -1.26 -2.44
CA GLY A 168 18.39 -0.80 -2.16
C GLY A 168 19.41 -1.66 -2.90
N ALA A 169 20.32 -1.04 -3.64
CA ALA A 169 21.34 -1.74 -4.40
C ALA A 169 22.70 -1.06 -4.27
N THR A 170 23.74 -1.88 -4.10
CA THR A 170 25.14 -1.43 -3.98
C THR A 170 25.59 -0.78 -5.29
N LEU A 171 26.23 0.39 -5.16
CA LEU A 171 26.80 1.13 -6.26
C LEU A 171 28.34 1.05 -6.19
N PRO A 172 29.01 0.49 -7.22
CA PRO A 172 30.46 0.46 -7.28
C PRO A 172 31.07 1.87 -7.22
N PRO A 173 32.19 2.08 -6.49
CA PRO A 173 32.78 3.42 -6.29
C PRO A 173 33.06 4.17 -7.60
N GLU A 174 33.50 3.47 -8.64
CA GLU A 174 33.80 4.03 -9.96
C GLU A 174 32.57 4.54 -10.71
N ARG A 175 31.36 4.12 -10.32
CA ARG A 175 30.09 4.55 -10.94
C ARG A 175 29.39 5.67 -10.18
N VAL A 176 29.88 6.07 -9.02
CA VAL A 176 29.22 7.07 -8.17
C VAL A 176 29.04 8.41 -8.90
N ALA A 177 30.10 8.91 -9.56
CA ALA A 177 30.04 10.18 -10.27
C ALA A 177 29.05 10.16 -11.46
N GLU A 178 28.98 9.03 -12.17
CA GLU A 178 28.02 8.85 -13.28
C GLU A 178 26.58 8.94 -12.77
N VAL A 179 26.25 8.24 -11.68
CA VAL A 179 24.88 8.25 -11.14
C VAL A 179 24.53 9.61 -10.51
N GLN A 180 25.50 10.31 -9.90
CA GLN A 180 25.27 11.68 -9.44
C GLN A 180 24.84 12.61 -10.58
N GLU A 181 25.49 12.50 -11.76
CA GLU A 181 25.11 13.28 -12.93
C GLU A 181 23.73 12.86 -13.48
N VAL A 182 23.44 11.55 -13.50
CA VAL A 182 22.12 11.04 -13.90
C VAL A 182 21.00 11.62 -13.01
N LEU A 183 21.20 11.65 -11.69
CA LEU A 183 20.23 12.24 -10.75
C LEU A 183 20.14 13.76 -10.90
N ALA A 184 21.25 14.44 -11.19
CA ALA A 184 21.26 15.88 -11.45
C ALA A 184 20.54 16.25 -12.75
N GLU A 185 20.74 15.47 -13.82
CA GLU A 185 20.02 15.62 -15.07
C GLU A 185 18.53 15.38 -14.89
N ALA A 186 18.15 14.32 -14.17
CA ALA A 186 16.76 14.02 -13.86
C ALA A 186 16.08 15.17 -13.10
N HIS A 187 16.78 15.78 -12.14
CA HIS A 187 16.28 16.96 -11.42
C HIS A 187 16.09 18.16 -12.36
N ARG A 188 17.08 18.49 -13.21
CA ARG A 188 17.01 19.61 -14.16
C ARG A 188 15.87 19.48 -15.17
N ARG A 189 15.52 18.26 -15.58
CA ARG A 189 14.46 17.98 -16.56
C ARG A 189 13.06 17.90 -15.95
N GLY A 190 12.94 17.98 -14.62
CA GLY A 190 11.68 17.78 -13.91
C GLY A 190 11.43 16.30 -13.61
N THR A 191 11.22 16.02 -12.33
CA THR A 191 11.17 14.66 -11.77
C THR A 191 9.86 13.92 -12.06
N GLY A 192 8.81 14.63 -12.46
CA GLY A 192 7.53 14.07 -12.90
C GLY A 192 7.45 13.68 -14.39
N GLY A 193 8.56 13.81 -15.14
CA GLY A 193 8.61 13.64 -16.59
C GLY A 193 9.34 12.37 -17.11
N GLU A 194 9.99 12.50 -18.28
CA GLU A 194 10.58 11.44 -19.12
C GLU A 194 11.59 10.50 -18.43
N PHE A 195 12.18 10.90 -17.31
CA PHE A 195 13.22 10.09 -16.66
C PHE A 195 12.64 8.83 -16.02
N LEU A 196 11.64 8.98 -15.15
CA LEU A 196 10.87 7.89 -14.56
C LEU A 196 9.40 8.33 -14.57
N PRO A 197 8.55 7.79 -15.46
CA PRO A 197 7.16 8.23 -15.62
C PRO A 197 6.28 7.75 -14.46
N PHE A 198 6.53 8.27 -13.24
CA PHE A 198 5.84 7.86 -12.02
C PHE A 198 4.33 8.08 -12.08
N ALA A 199 3.87 9.07 -12.86
CA ALA A 199 2.45 9.34 -13.09
C ALA A 199 1.72 8.19 -13.80
N GLU A 200 2.42 7.37 -14.57
CA GLU A 200 1.86 6.22 -15.29
C GLU A 200 1.81 4.95 -14.44
N LEU A 201 2.53 4.92 -13.30
CA LEU A 201 2.57 3.79 -12.40
C LEU A 201 1.31 3.75 -11.54
N ALA A 202 0.57 2.64 -11.61
CA ALA A 202 -0.72 2.56 -10.94
C ALA A 202 -0.57 2.55 -9.42
N GLY A 203 -1.25 3.49 -8.75
CA GLY A 203 -1.34 3.49 -7.28
C GLY A 203 -0.13 4.08 -6.57
N VAL A 204 0.80 4.72 -7.27
CA VAL A 204 1.94 5.43 -6.66
C VAL A 204 1.47 6.77 -6.06
N HIS A 205 1.61 6.92 -4.74
CA HIS A 205 1.34 8.18 -4.04
C HIS A 205 2.55 9.12 -4.10
N PHE A 206 3.70 8.59 -3.70
CA PHE A 206 4.98 9.28 -3.70
C PHE A 206 6.08 8.34 -4.16
N ALA A 207 7.09 8.86 -4.84
CA ALA A 207 8.28 8.10 -5.22
C ALA A 207 9.53 8.95 -5.13
N ARG A 208 10.68 8.34 -4.86
CA ARG A 208 12.00 8.99 -4.91
C ARG A 208 13.12 8.03 -5.23
N VAL A 209 14.21 8.59 -5.72
CA VAL A 209 15.51 7.92 -5.85
C VAL A 209 16.54 8.76 -5.11
N VAL A 210 17.31 8.12 -4.23
CA VAL A 210 18.38 8.78 -3.47
C VAL A 210 19.68 7.97 -3.57
N LEU A 211 20.79 8.69 -3.63
CA LEU A 211 22.13 8.13 -3.48
C LEU A 211 22.54 8.22 -2.00
N VAL A 212 22.73 7.06 -1.38
CA VAL A 212 23.33 6.97 -0.05
C VAL A 212 24.85 6.86 -0.25
N PRO A 213 25.64 7.80 0.29
CA PRO A 213 27.08 7.82 0.05
C PRO A 213 27.80 6.64 0.72
N GLU A 214 29.03 6.39 0.27
CA GLU A 214 29.95 5.52 1.00
C GLU A 214 30.26 6.14 2.38
N GLU A 215 30.30 5.30 3.41
CA GLU A 215 30.63 5.73 4.77
C GLU A 215 31.39 4.63 5.52
N LYS A 216 32.27 4.99 6.45
CA LYS A 216 32.96 4.01 7.30
C LYS A 216 32.21 3.82 8.61
N ASP A 217 32.12 2.57 9.07
CA ASP A 217 31.57 2.30 10.39
C ASP A 217 32.59 2.62 11.52
N HIS A 218 32.17 2.45 12.78
CA HIS A 218 33.03 2.70 13.95
C HIS A 218 34.28 1.82 14.03
N ALA A 219 34.35 0.72 13.27
CA ALA A 219 35.50 -0.15 13.18
C ALA A 219 36.39 0.18 11.95
N GLY A 220 36.06 1.23 11.20
CA GLY A 220 36.75 1.64 9.99
C GLY A 220 36.40 0.80 8.77
N GLN A 221 35.40 -0.09 8.85
CA GLN A 221 34.97 -0.90 7.72
C GLN A 221 34.12 -0.05 6.78
N THR A 222 34.44 -0.07 5.49
CA THR A 222 33.69 0.64 4.46
C THR A 222 32.32 0.00 4.25
N MET A 223 31.28 0.83 4.31
CA MET A 223 29.94 0.52 3.80
C MET A 223 29.79 1.23 2.46
N PRO A 224 29.56 0.49 1.36
CA PRO A 224 29.59 1.06 0.03
C PRO A 224 28.45 2.08 -0.17
N ALA A 225 28.64 2.91 -1.21
CA ALA A 225 27.55 3.73 -1.73
C ALA A 225 26.41 2.83 -2.23
N SER A 226 25.18 3.32 -2.18
CA SER A 226 24.03 2.58 -2.67
C SER A 226 22.96 3.49 -3.25
N ILE A 227 22.24 2.99 -4.25
CA ILE A 227 21.02 3.61 -4.75
C ILE A 227 19.85 3.04 -3.99
N VAL A 228 19.00 3.94 -3.49
CA VAL A 228 17.77 3.58 -2.81
C VAL A 228 16.58 4.21 -3.52
N TYR A 229 15.75 3.35 -4.14
CA TYR A 229 14.43 3.72 -4.62
C TYR A 229 13.42 3.52 -3.50
N MET A 230 12.55 4.51 -3.28
CA MET A 230 11.52 4.49 -2.25
C MET A 230 10.20 4.95 -2.84
N SER A 231 9.14 4.17 -2.64
CA SER A 231 7.80 4.52 -3.10
C SER A 231 6.72 4.12 -2.10
N GLU A 232 5.70 4.95 -1.95
CA GLU A 232 4.48 4.65 -1.22
C GLU A 232 3.38 4.33 -2.23
N VAL A 233 2.88 3.09 -2.22
CA VAL A 233 2.00 2.58 -3.27
C VAL A 233 0.81 1.84 -2.72
N ASP A 234 -0.27 1.81 -3.49
CA ASP A 234 -1.38 0.88 -3.28
C ASP A 234 -0.94 -0.57 -3.56
N ALA A 235 -1.15 -1.46 -2.60
CA ALA A 235 -0.82 -2.88 -2.72
C ALA A 235 -1.53 -3.57 -3.92
N PRO A 236 -0.91 -4.60 -4.53
CA PRO A 236 0.27 -5.34 -4.06
C PRO A 236 1.61 -4.85 -4.64
N MET A 237 2.70 -5.09 -3.91
CA MET A 237 4.08 -4.78 -4.32
C MET A 237 4.43 -5.39 -5.68
N ASP A 238 4.06 -6.64 -5.94
CA ASP A 238 4.40 -7.31 -7.20
C ASP A 238 3.81 -6.62 -8.44
N ALA A 239 2.63 -6.00 -8.32
CA ALA A 239 2.05 -5.22 -9.40
C ALA A 239 2.85 -3.93 -9.62
N HIS A 240 3.28 -3.27 -8.53
CA HIS A 240 4.15 -2.11 -8.62
C HIS A 240 5.50 -2.42 -9.26
N LEU A 241 6.16 -3.51 -8.87
CA LEU A 241 7.45 -3.90 -9.48
C LEU A 241 7.31 -4.22 -10.97
N ALA A 242 6.21 -4.88 -11.37
CA ALA A 242 5.93 -5.16 -12.77
C ALA A 242 5.68 -3.87 -13.58
N ASP A 243 4.88 -2.94 -13.04
CA ASP A 243 4.64 -1.63 -13.66
C ASP A 243 5.94 -0.81 -13.76
N LEU A 244 6.78 -0.84 -12.71
CA LEU A 244 8.04 -0.12 -12.67
C LEU A 244 9.00 -0.60 -13.77
N VAL A 245 9.10 -1.91 -13.99
CA VAL A 245 9.92 -2.46 -15.09
C VAL A 245 9.28 -2.19 -16.45
N GLY A 246 7.97 -2.46 -16.59
CA GLY A 246 7.29 -2.37 -17.89
C GLY A 246 7.08 -0.95 -18.42
N LYS A 247 6.95 0.05 -17.53
CA LYS A 247 6.67 1.45 -17.90
C LYS A 247 7.87 2.37 -17.67
N ALA A 248 8.72 2.07 -16.70
CA ALA A 248 9.86 2.92 -16.31
C ALA A 248 11.21 2.24 -16.53
N GLY A 249 11.28 1.18 -17.34
CA GLY A 249 12.47 0.35 -17.54
C GLY A 249 13.71 1.12 -18.01
N SER A 250 13.56 2.07 -18.93
CA SER A 250 14.67 2.90 -19.42
C SER A 250 15.25 3.81 -18.34
N GLY A 251 14.39 4.40 -17.51
CA GLY A 251 14.79 5.18 -16.34
C GLY A 251 15.45 4.34 -15.27
N LEU A 252 14.90 3.14 -14.99
CA LEU A 252 15.52 2.19 -14.07
C LEU A 252 16.91 1.78 -14.54
N GLU A 253 17.11 1.56 -15.84
CA GLU A 253 18.42 1.22 -16.40
C GLU A 253 19.44 2.35 -16.19
N LYS A 254 19.04 3.61 -16.41
CA LYS A 254 19.92 4.77 -16.15
C LYS A 254 20.35 4.89 -14.69
N VAL A 255 19.58 4.37 -13.74
CA VAL A 255 19.92 4.41 -12.31
C VAL A 255 20.56 3.10 -11.86
N PHE A 256 19.78 2.02 -11.87
CA PHE A 256 20.19 0.72 -11.35
C PHE A 256 21.11 -0.04 -12.31
N GLY A 257 21.21 0.33 -13.60
CA GLY A 257 22.17 -0.28 -14.53
C GLY A 257 23.63 -0.07 -14.13
N HIS A 258 23.90 0.90 -13.26
CA HIS A 258 25.22 1.11 -12.65
C HIS A 258 25.44 0.30 -11.36
N CYS A 259 24.40 -0.34 -10.80
CA CYS A 259 24.47 -1.09 -9.55
C CYS A 259 24.95 -2.54 -9.76
N GLU A 260 25.53 -3.12 -8.71
CA GLU A 260 26.05 -4.48 -8.74
C GLU A 260 24.95 -5.50 -9.06
N GLY A 261 25.22 -6.36 -10.06
CA GLY A 261 24.34 -7.46 -10.42
C GLY A 261 23.03 -7.08 -11.12
N TYR A 262 22.84 -5.82 -11.54
CA TYR A 262 21.62 -5.44 -12.27
C TYR A 262 21.54 -6.17 -13.63
N PRO A 263 20.37 -6.71 -14.03
CA PRO A 263 20.26 -7.49 -15.26
C PRO A 263 20.53 -6.63 -16.52
N PRO A 264 21.33 -7.12 -17.47
CA PRO A 264 21.63 -6.38 -18.70
C PRO A 264 20.38 -6.16 -19.55
N PRO A 265 20.37 -5.19 -20.48
CA PRO A 265 19.18 -4.80 -21.24
C PRO A 265 18.53 -5.93 -22.05
N ARG A 266 19.31 -6.93 -22.45
CA ARG A 266 18.84 -8.10 -23.23
C ARG A 266 18.03 -9.10 -22.42
N GLU A 267 18.09 -9.05 -21.09
CA GLU A 267 17.34 -9.96 -20.22
C GLU A 267 15.84 -9.65 -20.24
N PRO A 268 14.96 -10.66 -20.05
CA PRO A 268 13.53 -10.46 -19.91
C PRO A 268 13.18 -9.60 -18.68
N ASP A 269 12.07 -8.88 -18.76
CA ASP A 269 11.55 -8.07 -17.64
C ASP A 269 11.31 -8.87 -16.36
N ALA A 270 10.95 -10.15 -16.48
CA ALA A 270 10.81 -11.04 -15.34
C ALA A 270 12.11 -11.16 -14.51
N THR A 271 13.28 -11.12 -15.16
CA THR A 271 14.59 -11.14 -14.50
C THR A 271 14.81 -9.85 -13.70
N ARG A 272 14.43 -8.69 -14.25
CA ARG A 272 14.50 -7.39 -13.53
C ARG A 272 13.53 -7.33 -12.36
N VAL A 273 12.29 -7.80 -12.54
CA VAL A 273 11.32 -7.88 -11.44
C VAL A 273 11.83 -8.79 -10.32
N ALA A 274 12.45 -9.92 -10.65
CA ALA A 274 13.06 -10.82 -9.68
C ALA A 274 14.25 -10.15 -8.96
N TRP A 275 15.09 -9.42 -9.69
CA TRP A 275 16.20 -8.65 -9.12
C TRP A 275 15.70 -7.58 -8.16
N LEU A 276 14.72 -6.76 -8.56
CA LEU A 276 14.12 -5.74 -7.69
C LEU A 276 13.52 -6.37 -6.42
N ARG A 277 12.83 -7.52 -6.56
CA ARG A 277 12.28 -8.24 -5.39
C ARG A 277 13.38 -8.73 -4.44
N ALA A 278 14.51 -9.21 -4.96
CA ALA A 278 15.64 -9.66 -4.17
C ALA A 278 16.34 -8.50 -3.44
N HIS A 279 16.29 -7.29 -4.00
CA HIS A 279 16.85 -6.06 -3.45
C HIS A 279 15.84 -5.26 -2.61
N ALA A 280 14.67 -5.83 -2.32
CA ALA A 280 13.66 -5.17 -1.51
C ALA A 280 14.08 -5.10 -0.04
N VAL A 281 14.17 -3.89 0.50
CA VAL A 281 14.54 -3.64 1.90
C VAL A 281 13.27 -3.41 2.73
N PRO A 282 13.02 -4.21 3.79
CA PRO A 282 11.83 -4.02 4.61
C PRO A 282 11.93 -2.75 5.46
N SER A 283 10.82 -2.02 5.57
CA SER A 283 10.69 -0.97 6.58
C SER A 283 10.61 -1.59 7.97
N SER A 284 11.40 -1.06 8.90
CA SER A 284 11.36 -1.43 10.33
C SER A 284 10.19 -0.78 11.06
N ALA A 285 9.77 0.40 10.60
CA ALA A 285 8.51 1.03 10.97
C ALA A 285 7.96 1.82 9.78
N PHE A 286 6.64 1.78 9.56
CA PHE A 286 5.99 2.53 8.47
C PHE A 286 4.69 3.18 8.94
N TYR A 287 4.67 4.51 8.90
CA TYR A 287 3.52 5.35 9.19
C TYR A 287 2.77 5.71 7.91
N VAL A 288 1.45 5.58 7.97
CA VAL A 288 0.50 6.04 6.96
C VAL A 288 -0.48 6.96 7.65
N ASN A 289 -0.65 8.17 7.13
CA ASN A 289 -1.55 9.16 7.72
C ASN A 289 -2.95 8.60 7.97
N THR A 290 -3.60 8.10 6.92
CA THR A 290 -4.94 7.49 7.02
C THR A 290 -4.97 6.20 6.23
N VAL A 291 -5.01 5.07 6.93
CA VAL A 291 -4.94 3.73 6.32
C VAL A 291 -6.21 3.46 5.48
N GLY A 292 -6.00 3.00 4.24
CA GLY A 292 -7.07 2.59 3.35
C GLY A 292 -7.65 3.74 2.52
N ARG A 293 -6.95 4.88 2.48
CA ARG A 293 -7.18 5.99 1.55
C ARG A 293 -6.22 5.85 0.35
N GLY A 294 -6.51 4.89 -0.53
CA GLY A 294 -5.73 4.66 -1.75
C GLY A 294 -5.83 5.82 -2.76
N LEU A 295 -4.91 5.88 -3.71
CA LEU A 295 -4.74 7.00 -4.64
C LEU A 295 -5.99 7.30 -5.45
N HIS A 296 -6.66 6.25 -5.94
CA HIS A 296 -7.89 6.42 -6.71
C HIS A 296 -8.97 7.16 -5.92
N ARG A 297 -9.11 6.84 -4.62
CA ARG A 297 -10.07 7.50 -3.75
C ARG A 297 -9.69 8.96 -3.52
N ILE A 298 -8.40 9.25 -3.31
CA ILE A 298 -7.92 10.64 -3.13
C ILE A 298 -8.37 11.51 -4.31
N ARG A 299 -8.08 11.07 -5.54
CA ARG A 299 -8.43 11.81 -6.77
C ARG A 299 -9.95 11.93 -6.96
N GLN A 300 -10.69 10.89 -6.60
CA GLN A 300 -12.15 10.91 -6.64
C GLN A 300 -12.74 11.91 -5.64
N GLU A 301 -12.31 11.86 -4.38
CA GLU A 301 -12.76 12.76 -3.31
C GLU A 301 -12.42 14.22 -3.62
N ASP A 302 -11.26 14.47 -4.25
CA ASP A 302 -10.86 15.79 -4.70
C ASP A 302 -11.76 16.34 -5.81
N ARG A 303 -11.92 15.58 -6.90
CA ARG A 303 -12.84 15.95 -8.00
C ARG A 303 -14.29 16.16 -7.52
N LEU A 304 -14.74 15.40 -6.53
CA LEU A 304 -16.06 15.59 -5.92
C LEU A 304 -16.14 16.93 -5.20
N ARG A 305 -15.12 17.27 -4.40
CA ARG A 305 -15.05 18.54 -3.67
C ARG A 305 -15.02 19.73 -4.63
N GLU A 306 -14.19 19.68 -5.67
CA GLU A 306 -14.15 20.71 -6.72
C GLU A 306 -15.49 20.88 -7.43
N ALA A 307 -16.13 19.79 -7.86
CA ALA A 307 -17.42 19.86 -8.55
C ALA A 307 -18.54 20.43 -7.66
N ILE A 308 -18.53 20.15 -6.36
CA ILE A 308 -19.49 20.73 -5.42
C ILE A 308 -19.17 22.21 -5.19
N GLN A 309 -17.89 22.58 -5.06
CA GLN A 309 -17.47 23.98 -4.91
C GLN A 309 -17.93 24.81 -6.10
N GLU A 310 -17.65 24.37 -7.33
CA GLU A 310 -18.09 25.05 -8.55
C GLU A 310 -19.61 25.21 -8.61
N PHE A 311 -20.36 24.19 -8.18
CA PHE A 311 -21.82 24.26 -8.09
C PHE A 311 -22.31 25.31 -7.08
N LEU A 312 -21.64 25.40 -5.92
CA LEU A 312 -21.97 26.40 -4.90
C LEU A 312 -21.61 27.82 -5.37
N ASP A 313 -20.44 27.99 -5.98
CA ASP A 313 -19.96 29.27 -6.51
C ASP A 313 -20.89 29.81 -7.60
N GLN A 314 -21.38 28.94 -8.51
CA GLN A 314 -22.33 29.30 -9.56
C GLN A 314 -23.71 29.69 -9.04
N ARG A 315 -24.13 29.13 -7.89
CA ARG A 315 -25.38 29.49 -7.22
C ARG A 315 -25.32 30.87 -6.57
N GLY A 316 -24.13 31.36 -6.25
CA GLY A 316 -23.90 32.62 -5.55
C GLY A 316 -24.17 32.53 -4.04
N ALA A 317 -24.09 33.67 -3.36
CA ALA A 317 -24.35 33.75 -1.91
C ALA A 317 -25.84 33.46 -1.62
N GLU A 318 -26.11 32.39 -0.88
CA GLU A 318 -27.45 32.11 -0.38
C GLU A 318 -27.90 33.22 0.60
N PRO A 319 -29.19 33.58 0.64
CA PRO A 319 -29.70 34.59 1.58
C PRO A 319 -29.36 34.25 3.03
N ALA A 320 -29.09 35.28 3.84
CA ALA A 320 -28.88 35.10 5.28
C ALA A 320 -30.10 34.38 5.90
N GLY A 321 -29.88 33.18 6.44
CA GLY A 321 -30.95 32.34 7.01
C GLY A 321 -31.43 31.19 6.13
N ALA A 322 -30.81 30.92 4.97
CA ALA A 322 -31.10 29.72 4.17
C ALA A 322 -30.98 28.44 5.01
N ASP A 323 -31.97 27.55 4.90
CA ASP A 323 -32.00 26.30 5.66
C ASP A 323 -30.83 25.39 5.22
N PRO A 324 -29.89 25.05 6.12
CA PRO A 324 -28.77 24.15 5.82
C PRO A 324 -29.20 22.82 5.19
N ALA A 325 -30.37 22.30 5.57
CA ALA A 325 -30.90 21.07 5.01
C ALA A 325 -31.27 21.23 3.52
N GLN A 326 -31.78 22.39 3.12
CA GLN A 326 -32.12 22.69 1.72
C GLN A 326 -30.88 22.83 0.85
N VAL A 327 -29.84 23.51 1.34
CA VAL A 327 -28.55 23.62 0.64
C VAL A 327 -27.93 22.23 0.45
N ARG A 328 -27.90 21.42 1.51
CA ARG A 328 -27.41 20.04 1.42
C ARG A 328 -28.23 19.19 0.46
N ALA A 329 -29.56 19.30 0.48
CA ALA A 329 -30.44 18.60 -0.46
C ALA A 329 -30.21 19.04 -1.92
N ALA A 330 -29.86 20.30 -2.16
CA ALA A 330 -29.48 20.78 -3.49
C ALA A 330 -28.16 20.16 -3.96
N ILE A 331 -27.13 20.11 -3.10
CA ILE A 331 -25.86 19.43 -3.40
C ILE A 331 -26.11 17.94 -3.68
N GLN A 332 -26.92 17.27 -2.85
CA GLN A 332 -27.27 15.86 -3.07
C GLN A 332 -27.95 15.64 -4.41
N ARG A 333 -28.87 16.51 -4.83
CA ARG A 333 -29.51 16.44 -6.15
C ARG A 333 -28.51 16.65 -7.28
N TYR A 334 -27.63 17.64 -7.17
CA TYR A 334 -26.56 17.90 -8.14
C TYR A 334 -25.65 16.67 -8.32
N VAL A 335 -25.13 16.12 -7.23
CA VAL A 335 -24.28 14.92 -7.27
C VAL A 335 -25.07 13.70 -7.76
N THR A 336 -26.34 13.57 -7.38
CA THR A 336 -27.22 12.48 -7.82
C THR A 336 -27.47 12.51 -9.32
N GLY A 337 -27.58 13.70 -9.91
CA GLY A 337 -27.77 13.91 -11.34
C GLY A 337 -26.52 13.69 -12.20
N ARG A 338 -25.34 13.54 -11.59
CA ARG A 338 -24.06 13.35 -12.31
C ARG A 338 -23.59 11.88 -12.26
N PRO A 339 -23.63 11.14 -13.40
CA PRO A 339 -23.20 9.74 -13.44
C PRO A 339 -21.73 9.54 -13.03
N ASP A 340 -20.87 10.51 -13.33
CA ASP A 340 -19.44 10.45 -13.01
C ASP A 340 -19.14 10.63 -11.51
N LEU A 341 -20.10 11.15 -10.73
CA LEU A 341 -20.01 11.28 -9.27
C LEU A 341 -20.82 10.21 -8.51
N ALA A 342 -21.48 9.28 -9.21
CA ALA A 342 -22.35 8.27 -8.59
C ALA A 342 -21.64 7.39 -7.55
N TRP A 343 -20.32 7.20 -7.70
CA TRP A 343 -19.48 6.47 -6.74
C TRP A 343 -19.51 7.09 -5.33
N ALA A 344 -19.78 8.40 -5.20
CA ALA A 344 -19.78 9.11 -3.92
C ALA A 344 -20.89 8.64 -2.97
N ARG A 345 -21.93 7.97 -3.48
CA ARG A 345 -22.99 7.34 -2.67
C ARG A 345 -22.52 6.09 -1.95
N ALA A 346 -21.49 5.43 -2.48
CA ALA A 346 -20.97 4.22 -1.88
C ALA A 346 -19.99 4.57 -0.75
N GLY A 347 -20.22 4.01 0.43
CA GLY A 347 -19.26 4.05 1.53
C GLY A 347 -17.91 3.42 1.12
N PRO A 348 -16.82 3.74 1.84
CA PRO A 348 -15.53 3.13 1.57
C PRO A 348 -15.61 1.60 1.63
N ALA A 349 -15.10 0.92 0.61
CA ALA A 349 -15.05 -0.53 0.60
C ALA A 349 -14.29 -1.03 1.85
N PRO A 350 -14.88 -1.94 2.65
CA PRO A 350 -14.23 -2.41 3.87
C PRO A 350 -12.95 -3.20 3.53
N PRO A 351 -11.94 -3.17 4.42
CA PRO A 351 -10.77 -4.02 4.29
C PRO A 351 -11.15 -5.50 4.23
N THR A 352 -10.32 -6.31 3.57
CA THR A 352 -10.56 -7.75 3.47
C THR A 352 -10.63 -8.41 4.85
N LEU A 353 -11.47 -9.45 4.99
CA LEU A 353 -11.58 -10.18 6.26
C LEU A 353 -10.24 -10.76 6.72
N ARG A 354 -9.46 -11.31 5.79
CA ARG A 354 -8.10 -11.82 6.08
C ARG A 354 -7.21 -10.75 6.69
N TRP A 355 -7.25 -9.54 6.15
CA TRP A 355 -6.51 -8.42 6.71
C TRP A 355 -7.02 -8.07 8.11
N ARG A 356 -8.34 -7.88 8.29
CA ARG A 356 -8.92 -7.56 9.60
C ARG A 356 -8.52 -8.59 10.67
N MET A 357 -8.55 -9.88 10.32
CA MET A 357 -8.11 -10.95 11.20
C MET A 357 -6.62 -10.88 11.50
N ARG A 358 -5.78 -10.61 10.50
CA ARG A 358 -4.33 -10.45 10.68
C ARG A 358 -4.01 -9.26 11.59
N GLU A 359 -4.65 -8.12 11.37
CA GLU A 359 -4.45 -6.92 12.18
C GLU A 359 -4.96 -7.13 13.61
N ALA A 360 -6.13 -7.76 13.80
CA ALA A 360 -6.62 -8.10 15.12
C ALA A 360 -5.70 -9.09 15.86
N ALA A 361 -5.21 -10.12 15.15
CA ALA A 361 -4.27 -11.08 15.71
C ALA A 361 -2.95 -10.40 16.09
N HIS A 362 -2.46 -9.44 15.30
CA HIS A 362 -1.25 -8.68 15.62
C HIS A 362 -1.47 -7.71 16.80
N LEU A 363 -2.59 -6.99 16.81
CA LEU A 363 -3.00 -6.06 17.86
C LEU A 363 -3.05 -6.76 19.22
N VAL A 364 -3.59 -7.98 19.28
CA VAL A 364 -3.73 -8.75 20.53
C VAL A 364 -2.48 -9.60 20.82
N GLY A 365 -1.89 -10.21 19.80
CA GLY A 365 -0.76 -11.14 19.96
C GLY A 365 0.50 -10.49 20.51
N VAL A 366 0.81 -9.25 20.09
CA VAL A 366 1.99 -8.53 20.58
C VAL A 366 1.91 -8.21 22.08
N PRO A 367 0.82 -7.61 22.61
CA PRO A 367 0.64 -7.44 24.06
C PRO A 367 0.65 -8.76 24.83
N LEU A 368 0.03 -9.82 24.31
CA LEU A 368 0.06 -11.14 24.98
C LEU A 368 1.49 -11.68 25.07
N ALA A 369 2.27 -11.56 24.00
CA ALA A 369 3.69 -11.93 24.02
C ALA A 369 4.48 -11.05 25.01
N ALA A 370 4.22 -9.75 25.07
CA ALA A 370 4.86 -8.84 26.02
C ALA A 370 4.52 -9.20 27.48
N ILE A 371 3.26 -9.58 27.77
CA ILE A 371 2.84 -10.07 29.10
C ILE A 371 3.54 -11.39 29.43
N ALA A 372 3.63 -12.33 28.50
CA ALA A 372 4.34 -13.59 28.71
C ALA A 372 5.84 -13.39 28.98
N LEU A 373 6.45 -12.38 28.33
CA LEU A 373 7.85 -12.01 28.53
C LEU A 373 8.07 -11.05 29.71
N LEU A 374 7.00 -10.60 30.39
CA LEU A 374 7.08 -9.59 31.44
C LEU A 374 8.08 -9.95 32.56
N PRO A 375 8.16 -11.19 33.07
CA PRO A 375 9.16 -11.53 34.09
C PRO A 375 10.60 -11.31 33.62
N VAL A 376 10.90 -11.66 32.36
CA VAL A 376 12.23 -11.47 31.76
C VAL A 376 12.50 -9.98 31.55
N ILE A 377 11.49 -9.22 31.10
CA ILE A 377 11.58 -7.78 30.90
C ILE A 377 11.85 -7.07 32.24
N LEU A 378 11.14 -7.43 33.32
CA LEU A 378 11.32 -6.81 34.63
C LEU A 378 12.71 -7.06 35.22
N ILE A 379 13.31 -8.23 34.96
CA ILE A 379 14.69 -8.54 35.37
C ILE A 379 15.71 -7.80 34.48
N GLY A 380 15.47 -7.75 33.17
CA GLY A 380 16.39 -7.12 32.22
C GLY A 380 16.36 -5.59 32.24
N LEU A 381 15.22 -4.98 32.57
CA LEU A 381 15.00 -3.54 32.48
C LEU A 381 15.97 -2.73 33.37
N PRO A 382 16.20 -3.05 34.66
CA PRO A 382 17.18 -2.35 35.47
C PRO A 382 18.59 -2.39 34.87
N VAL A 383 19.01 -3.56 34.36
CA VAL A 383 20.31 -3.72 33.70
C VAL A 383 20.38 -2.86 32.44
N TRP A 384 19.34 -2.90 31.60
CA TRP A 384 19.25 -2.08 30.40
C TRP A 384 19.30 -0.59 30.73
N VAL A 385 18.59 -0.13 31.77
CA VAL A 385 18.60 1.27 32.23
C VAL A 385 19.99 1.68 32.68
N VAL A 386 20.70 0.87 33.49
CA VAL A 386 22.05 1.18 33.94
C VAL A 386 23.03 1.28 32.77
N VAL A 387 22.95 0.35 31.81
CA VAL A 387 23.78 0.34 30.61
C VAL A 387 23.46 1.54 29.71
N LEU A 388 22.17 1.87 29.53
CA LEU A 388 21.73 3.07 28.81
C LEU A 388 22.36 4.32 29.42
N ARG A 389 22.21 4.50 30.74
CA ARG A 389 22.75 5.66 31.45
C ARG A 389 24.27 5.76 31.36
N ARG A 390 24.98 4.62 31.36
CA ARG A 390 26.44 4.59 31.12
C ARG A 390 26.79 5.05 29.71
N HIS A 391 26.05 4.62 28.69
CA HIS A 391 26.26 5.08 27.32
C HIS A 391 25.92 6.58 27.16
N GLU A 392 24.77 7.04 27.64
CA GLU A 392 24.37 8.46 27.57
C GLU A 392 25.35 9.41 28.28
N ARG A 393 26.07 8.93 29.29
CA ARG A 393 27.13 9.72 29.96
C ARG A 393 28.41 9.83 29.12
N ARG A 394 28.65 8.88 28.22
CA ARG A 394 29.85 8.77 27.38
C ARG A 394 29.63 9.26 25.95
N ASP A 395 28.38 9.35 25.52
CA ASP A 395 28.03 9.85 24.20
C ASP A 395 28.54 11.29 24.03
N VAL A 396 29.24 11.53 22.93
CA VAL A 396 29.76 12.83 22.53
C VAL A 396 28.90 13.34 21.38
N PRO A 397 28.13 14.43 21.57
CA PRO A 397 27.40 15.07 20.49
C PRO A 397 28.35 15.63 19.43
N SER A 398 27.93 15.60 18.17
CA SER A 398 28.64 16.29 17.10
C SER A 398 28.52 17.80 17.28
N ARG A 399 29.59 18.53 16.96
CA ARG A 399 29.60 19.99 16.85
C ARG A 399 29.72 20.46 15.40
N GLU A 400 29.64 19.52 14.47
CA GLU A 400 29.70 19.80 13.04
C GLU A 400 28.53 20.68 12.64
N ARG A 401 28.83 21.62 11.74
CA ARG A 401 27.83 22.48 11.11
C ARG A 401 27.76 22.09 9.63
N PRO A 402 26.56 22.08 9.04
CA PRO A 402 26.43 21.78 7.63
C PRO A 402 27.19 22.84 6.82
N SER A 403 27.97 22.40 5.83
CA SER A 403 28.70 23.35 4.98
C SER A 403 27.72 24.16 4.11
N PRO A 404 28.05 25.43 3.78
CA PRO A 404 27.19 26.25 2.92
C PRO A 404 26.83 25.56 1.59
N ASP A 405 27.80 24.88 0.96
CA ASP A 405 27.57 24.14 -0.29
C ASP A 405 26.61 22.96 -0.10
N HIS A 406 26.69 22.26 1.03
CA HIS A 406 25.77 21.17 1.33
C HIS A 406 24.35 21.70 1.53
N VAL A 407 24.19 22.78 2.30
CA VAL A 407 22.90 23.45 2.49
C VAL A 407 22.33 23.94 1.16
N ALA A 408 23.16 24.54 0.29
CA ALA A 408 22.73 24.98 -1.03
C ALA A 408 22.22 23.82 -1.90
N ARG A 409 22.90 22.66 -1.87
CA ARG A 409 22.44 21.45 -2.58
C ARG A 409 21.13 20.89 -2.01
N LEU A 410 20.94 20.95 -0.69
CA LEU A 410 19.69 20.55 -0.05
C LEU A 410 18.54 21.49 -0.44
N ALA A 411 18.75 22.80 -0.31
CA ALA A 411 17.77 23.82 -0.64
C ALA A 411 17.31 23.78 -2.11
N ALA A 412 18.20 23.40 -3.03
CA ALA A 412 17.85 23.20 -4.44
C ALA A 412 16.87 22.03 -4.69
N CYS A 413 16.72 21.13 -3.72
CA CYS A 413 15.86 19.94 -3.79
C CYS A 413 14.86 19.88 -2.63
N GLU A 414 14.44 21.05 -2.14
CA GLU A 414 13.45 21.23 -1.08
C GLU A 414 12.32 22.13 -1.58
N ASP A 415 11.19 22.13 -0.85
CA ASP A 415 10.05 23.03 -1.10
C ASP A 415 9.52 23.00 -2.56
N PHE A 416 9.44 21.80 -3.15
CA PHE A 416 8.99 21.56 -4.54
C PHE A 416 7.54 21.99 -4.78
N THR A 417 6.65 21.58 -3.87
CA THR A 417 5.19 21.72 -4.00
C THR A 417 4.57 21.93 -2.62
N THR A 418 3.25 21.78 -2.51
CA THR A 418 2.57 21.75 -1.21
C THR A 418 3.12 20.65 -0.30
N GLN A 419 3.52 19.52 -0.87
CA GLN A 419 4.24 18.47 -0.15
C GLN A 419 5.72 18.47 -0.48
N ASN A 420 6.51 17.95 0.46
CA ASN A 420 7.96 17.86 0.36
C ASN A 420 8.50 16.52 0.86
N PRO A 421 9.59 16.01 0.24
CA PRO A 421 10.34 14.89 0.76
C PRO A 421 11.31 15.34 1.85
N PHE A 422 11.53 14.47 2.82
CA PHE A 422 12.71 14.52 3.68
C PHE A 422 13.35 13.15 3.71
N THR A 423 14.68 13.08 3.58
CA THR A 423 15.46 11.84 3.66
C THR A 423 16.72 12.10 4.46
N ALA A 424 16.95 11.32 5.52
CA ALA A 424 18.19 11.36 6.29
C ALA A 424 18.74 9.96 6.49
N VAL A 425 20.06 9.86 6.53
CA VAL A 425 20.78 8.62 6.84
C VAL A 425 21.70 8.87 8.02
N GLY A 426 21.76 7.93 8.96
CA GLY A 426 22.64 8.05 10.12
C GLY A 426 23.27 6.72 10.51
N LEU A 427 24.52 6.81 10.95
CA LEU A 427 25.26 5.69 11.52
C LEU A 427 24.71 5.34 12.91
N VAL A 428 24.37 4.08 13.15
CA VAL A 428 23.96 3.60 14.47
C VAL A 428 25.19 3.56 15.38
N LYS A 429 25.08 4.10 16.60
CA LYS A 429 26.13 4.04 17.63
C LYS A 429 26.64 2.62 17.85
N TYR A 430 27.94 2.50 18.13
CA TYR A 430 28.62 1.22 18.25
C TYR A 430 28.01 0.30 19.33
N GLY A 431 28.07 -1.02 19.05
CA GLY A 431 27.76 -2.08 20.00
C GLY A 431 26.40 -2.74 19.80
N ARG A 432 26.27 -3.96 20.33
CA ARG A 432 25.01 -4.74 20.26
C ARG A 432 23.88 -4.08 21.06
N PHE A 433 24.21 -3.37 22.14
CA PHE A 433 23.24 -2.68 22.98
C PHE A 433 22.43 -1.62 22.22
N ARG A 434 23.10 -0.72 21.48
CA ARG A 434 22.44 0.34 20.71
C ARG A 434 21.62 -0.21 19.55
N ARG A 435 22.15 -1.21 18.83
CA ARG A 435 21.39 -1.91 17.77
C ARG A 435 20.14 -2.62 18.30
N ALA A 436 20.25 -3.33 19.43
CA ALA A 436 19.11 -4.00 20.06
C ALA A 436 18.08 -2.98 20.58
N THR A 437 18.54 -1.92 21.23
CA THR A 437 17.68 -0.82 21.72
C THR A 437 16.90 -0.19 20.58
N LEU A 438 17.60 0.23 19.51
CA LEU A 438 16.96 0.85 18.35
C LEU A 438 16.00 -0.12 17.63
N THR A 439 16.36 -1.40 17.53
CA THR A 439 15.44 -2.43 17.00
C THR A 439 14.16 -2.52 17.84
N GLY A 440 14.28 -2.56 19.17
CA GLY A 440 13.14 -2.61 20.07
C GLY A 440 12.28 -1.34 20.01
N VAL A 441 12.91 -0.17 19.93
CA VAL A 441 12.21 1.11 19.75
C VAL A 441 11.46 1.12 18.42
N LEU A 442 12.10 0.78 17.30
CA LEU A 442 11.43 0.78 15.99
C LEU A 442 10.30 -0.25 15.92
N PHE A 443 10.42 -1.40 16.59
CA PHE A 443 9.31 -2.34 16.74
C PHE A 443 8.13 -1.74 17.50
N ALA A 444 8.39 -1.02 18.61
CA ALA A 444 7.35 -0.33 19.37
C ALA A 444 6.70 0.81 18.56
N VAL A 445 7.51 1.56 17.80
CA VAL A 445 7.04 2.58 16.87
C VAL A 445 6.15 1.96 15.80
N ASP A 446 6.57 0.88 15.13
CA ASP A 446 5.78 0.19 14.10
C ASP A 446 4.43 -0.28 14.65
N TYR A 447 4.43 -0.93 15.82
CA TYR A 447 3.21 -1.34 16.49
C TYR A 447 2.30 -0.14 16.79
N GLY A 448 2.88 0.96 17.31
CA GLY A 448 2.16 2.19 17.62
C GLY A 448 1.50 2.83 16.39
N VAL A 449 2.26 3.05 15.32
CA VAL A 449 1.77 3.70 14.11
C VAL A 449 0.75 2.84 13.37
N ARG A 450 0.91 1.52 13.42
CA ARG A 450 0.00 0.59 12.78
C ARG A 450 -1.37 0.53 13.45
N HIS A 451 -1.42 0.60 14.78
CA HIS A 451 -2.65 0.34 15.54
C HIS A 451 -3.30 1.59 16.16
N PHE A 452 -2.52 2.57 16.59
CA PHE A 452 -3.01 3.75 17.32
C PHE A 452 -2.90 5.05 16.52
N PHE A 453 -1.84 5.21 15.71
CA PHE A 453 -1.62 6.41 14.89
C PHE A 453 -1.91 6.18 13.40
N ASN A 454 -3.11 5.69 13.08
CA ASN A 454 -3.51 5.35 11.72
C ASN A 454 -4.69 6.19 11.16
N ARG A 455 -5.02 7.30 11.84
CA ARG A 455 -6.16 8.20 11.56
C ARG A 455 -5.79 9.69 11.64
N GLY A 456 -4.91 10.13 10.76
CA GLY A 456 -4.69 11.55 10.47
C GLY A 456 -3.66 12.27 11.34
N SER A 457 -3.05 11.59 12.33
CA SER A 457 -2.05 12.21 13.19
C SER A 457 -1.05 11.22 13.75
N LEU A 458 0.22 11.63 13.75
CA LEU A 458 1.30 10.99 14.49
C LEU A 458 1.57 11.82 15.75
N ALA A 459 1.00 11.39 16.88
CA ALA A 459 1.18 12.03 18.18
C ALA A 459 1.02 13.58 18.17
N GLY A 460 0.04 14.10 17.42
CA GLY A 460 -0.25 15.54 17.33
C GLY A 460 0.25 16.21 16.05
N VAL A 461 1.24 15.62 15.36
CA VAL A 461 1.67 16.10 14.03
C VAL A 461 0.68 15.59 12.98
N LYS A 462 0.11 16.49 12.19
CA LYS A 462 -0.94 16.16 11.19
C LYS A 462 -0.46 16.29 9.75
N THR A 463 0.68 16.96 9.53
CA THR A 463 1.24 17.33 8.22
C THR A 463 1.96 16.18 7.52
N ILE A 464 2.18 15.04 8.19
CA ILE A 464 2.86 13.88 7.58
C ILE A 464 1.87 13.04 6.78
N HIS A 465 2.16 12.79 5.51
CA HIS A 465 1.44 11.82 4.67
C HIS A 465 1.93 10.39 4.96
N PHE A 466 3.25 10.21 4.89
CA PHE A 466 3.92 8.94 5.12
C PHE A 466 5.28 9.17 5.78
N ALA A 467 5.70 8.24 6.63
CA ALA A 467 7.04 8.21 7.17
C ALA A 467 7.53 6.77 7.34
N ARG A 468 8.82 6.53 7.13
CA ARG A 468 9.41 5.19 7.25
C ARG A 468 10.80 5.25 7.87
N TRP A 469 11.12 4.18 8.60
CA TRP A 469 12.45 3.89 9.12
C TRP A 469 12.88 2.54 8.58
N LEU A 470 14.10 2.43 8.08
CA LEU A 470 14.65 1.16 7.62
C LEU A 470 16.13 1.06 7.97
N PHE A 471 16.55 -0.16 8.30
CA PHE A 471 17.97 -0.49 8.46
C PHE A 471 18.58 -0.84 7.10
N ILE A 472 19.83 -0.44 6.90
CA ILE A 472 20.70 -0.90 5.81
C ILE A 472 22.06 -1.35 6.40
N ASP A 473 22.88 -2.03 5.59
CA ASP A 473 24.23 -2.49 5.94
C ASP A 473 24.30 -3.26 7.26
N ASP A 474 23.50 -4.32 7.39
CA ASP A 474 23.44 -5.15 8.61
C ASP A 474 23.08 -4.36 9.88
N ARG A 475 22.18 -3.37 9.72
CA ARG A 475 21.71 -2.47 10.78
C ARG A 475 22.80 -1.55 11.33
N ARG A 476 23.83 -1.28 10.53
CA ARG A 476 24.85 -0.27 10.87
C ARG A 476 24.39 1.13 10.53
N ARG A 477 23.58 1.33 9.48
CA ARG A 477 22.94 2.62 9.18
C ARG A 477 21.41 2.50 9.23
N VAL A 478 20.76 3.62 9.49
CA VAL A 478 19.30 3.78 9.40
C VAL A 478 18.99 4.91 8.45
N ILE A 479 18.01 4.67 7.56
CA ILE A 479 17.38 5.73 6.78
C ILE A 479 16.05 6.08 7.44
N PHE A 480 15.81 7.38 7.63
CA PHE A 480 14.50 7.93 7.87
C PHE A 480 14.05 8.70 6.63
N ALA A 481 12.83 8.45 6.18
CA ALA A 481 12.24 9.17 5.06
C ALA A 481 10.78 9.53 5.35
N SER A 482 10.38 10.75 5.01
CA SER A 482 9.00 11.23 5.15
C SER A 482 8.54 12.04 3.94
N ASN A 483 7.22 12.05 3.72
CA ASN A 483 6.53 12.98 2.83
C ASN A 483 5.57 13.81 3.70
N TYR A 484 5.67 15.14 3.65
CA TYR A 484 4.98 16.04 4.57
C TYR A 484 4.50 17.32 3.88
N ASP A 485 3.57 18.03 4.50
CA ASP A 485 3.05 19.32 4.02
C ASP A 485 3.90 20.51 4.49
N GLY A 486 4.02 21.53 3.65
CA GLY A 486 4.66 22.80 4.00
C GLY A 486 6.18 22.76 3.97
N SER A 487 6.81 23.77 4.56
CA SER A 487 8.27 23.93 4.54
C SER A 487 8.98 22.99 5.51
N LEU A 488 10.26 22.69 5.23
CA LEU A 488 11.09 21.88 6.12
C LEU A 488 11.23 22.51 7.53
N GLU A 489 11.37 23.83 7.63
CA GLU A 489 11.48 24.49 8.95
C GLU A 489 10.19 24.31 9.76
N SER A 490 9.02 24.58 9.17
CA SER A 490 7.73 24.36 9.85
C SER A 490 7.50 22.89 10.23
N TYR A 491 8.01 21.97 9.41
CA TYR A 491 7.96 20.54 9.70
C TYR A 491 8.87 20.19 10.89
N MET A 492 10.08 20.73 10.95
CA MET A 492 11.00 20.49 12.06
C MET A 492 10.50 21.07 13.37
N ASP A 493 9.96 22.28 13.37
CA ASP A 493 9.41 22.91 14.56
C ASP A 493 8.25 22.07 15.13
N ASP A 494 7.36 21.57 14.27
CA ASP A 494 6.29 20.64 14.66
C ASP A 494 6.82 19.38 15.36
N PHE A 495 7.96 18.85 14.89
CA PHE A 495 8.57 17.66 15.47
C PHE A 495 9.24 17.94 16.81
N ILE A 496 9.94 19.06 16.94
CA ILE A 496 10.62 19.45 18.17
C ILE A 496 9.58 19.77 19.25
N ASP A 497 8.58 20.58 18.93
CA ASP A 497 7.59 21.05 19.90
C ASP A 497 6.65 19.93 20.39
N LYS A 498 6.25 19.01 19.50
CA LYS A 498 5.19 18.03 19.81
C LYS A 498 5.74 16.65 20.11
N VAL A 499 6.87 16.26 19.51
CA VAL A 499 7.35 14.89 19.50
C VAL A 499 8.86 14.75 19.72
N ALA A 500 9.53 15.74 20.35
CA ALA A 500 10.95 15.64 20.72
C ALA A 500 11.29 14.34 21.48
N TRP A 501 10.40 13.89 22.36
CA TRP A 501 10.57 12.62 23.08
C TRP A 501 10.65 11.40 22.14
N GLY A 502 9.87 11.41 21.06
CA GLY A 502 9.83 10.34 20.06
C GLY A 502 11.03 10.40 19.12
N LEU A 503 11.44 11.62 18.73
CA LEU A 503 12.70 11.85 18.03
C LEU A 503 13.87 11.30 18.84
N ASN A 504 13.95 11.67 20.12
CA ASN A 504 14.98 11.21 21.05
C ASN A 504 15.00 9.68 21.13
N ALA A 505 13.83 9.03 21.23
CA ALA A 505 13.75 7.58 21.37
C ALA A 505 14.43 6.83 20.22
N VAL A 506 14.28 7.34 19.00
CA VAL A 506 14.85 6.74 17.80
C VAL A 506 16.27 7.27 17.55
N PHE A 507 16.41 8.57 17.35
CA PHE A 507 17.60 9.21 16.80
C PHE A 507 18.75 9.36 17.81
N SER A 508 18.50 9.27 19.13
CA SER A 508 19.59 9.22 20.13
C SER A 508 20.48 7.98 20.01
N ASN A 509 20.06 6.98 19.23
CA ASN A 509 20.90 5.83 18.87
C ASN A 509 21.81 6.11 17.67
N GLY A 510 21.66 7.26 16.98
CA GLY A 510 22.53 7.74 15.92
C GLY A 510 23.82 8.36 16.46
N HIS A 511 24.93 8.14 15.77
CA HIS A 511 26.24 8.69 16.10
C HIS A 511 26.21 10.21 16.01
N GLY A 512 26.73 10.92 17.02
CA GLY A 512 26.77 12.39 17.01
C GLY A 512 25.46 13.10 17.40
N TYR A 513 24.37 12.38 17.69
CA TYR A 513 23.09 12.98 18.10
C TYR A 513 23.25 13.85 19.38
N PRO A 514 22.47 14.94 19.52
CA PRO A 514 22.42 15.74 20.74
C PRO A 514 22.25 14.91 22.02
N ARG A 515 22.78 15.41 23.14
CA ARG A 515 22.85 14.63 24.38
C ARG A 515 21.44 14.37 24.92
N THR A 516 21.09 13.09 25.08
CA THR A 516 19.79 12.65 25.58
C THR A 516 19.91 12.05 26.98
N ARG A 517 18.89 12.24 27.83
CA ARG A 517 18.75 11.51 29.09
C ARG A 517 17.53 10.59 29.06
N TRP A 518 17.71 9.38 29.60
CA TRP A 518 16.63 8.40 29.75
C TRP A 518 15.96 8.06 28.43
N LEU A 519 16.72 8.07 27.34
CA LEU A 519 16.30 7.84 25.96
C LEU A 519 15.37 8.90 25.36
N VAL A 520 14.70 9.73 26.17
CA VAL A 520 13.60 10.58 25.69
C VAL A 520 13.71 12.07 26.05
N ARG A 521 14.58 12.49 26.97
CA ARG A 521 14.66 13.89 27.44
C ARG A 521 15.87 14.64 26.88
N ASP A 522 15.79 15.97 26.87
CA ASP A 522 16.78 16.89 26.30
C ASP A 522 16.93 16.62 24.79
N GLY A 523 18.11 16.24 24.29
CA GLY A 523 18.28 15.79 22.91
C GLY A 523 17.78 16.83 21.89
N ALA A 524 16.71 16.51 21.16
CA ALA A 524 16.05 17.39 20.20
C ALA A 524 15.57 18.73 20.77
N GLU A 525 15.39 18.85 22.09
CA GLU A 525 15.04 20.11 22.76
C GLU A 525 16.16 21.17 22.64
N ASP A 526 17.41 20.75 22.40
CA ASP A 526 18.47 21.64 21.90
C ASP A 526 18.28 21.83 20.39
N GLU A 527 17.35 22.71 20.04
CA GLU A 527 16.87 22.93 18.67
C GLU A 527 18.03 23.21 17.70
N LEU A 528 18.96 24.10 18.06
CA LEU A 528 20.06 24.48 17.19
C LEU A 528 21.01 23.30 16.94
N ALA A 529 21.38 22.56 17.99
CA ALA A 529 22.23 21.38 17.83
C ALA A 529 21.52 20.30 17.02
N PHE A 530 20.22 20.09 17.23
CA PHE A 530 19.43 19.13 16.49
C PHE A 530 19.26 19.50 15.02
N LYS A 531 18.95 20.76 14.70
CA LYS A 531 18.83 21.25 13.31
C LYS A 531 20.15 21.13 12.56
N HIS A 532 21.28 21.49 13.18
CA HIS A 532 22.61 21.26 12.57
C HIS A 532 22.88 19.77 12.33
N TYR A 533 22.65 18.94 13.36
CA TYR A 533 22.82 17.50 13.27
C TYR A 533 21.99 16.93 12.11
N LEU A 534 20.71 17.32 12.02
CA LEU A 534 19.81 16.84 10.99
C LEU A 534 20.29 17.23 9.60
N ARG A 535 20.64 18.51 9.39
CA ARG A 535 21.12 18.99 8.09
C ARG A 535 22.40 18.30 7.66
N CYS A 536 23.33 17.97 8.57
CA CYS A 536 24.53 17.18 8.25
C CYS A 536 24.23 15.74 7.78
N HIS A 537 23.09 15.18 8.19
CA HIS A 537 22.70 13.80 7.88
C HIS A 537 21.63 13.71 6.78
N GLN A 538 21.20 14.84 6.24
CA GLN A 538 20.17 14.91 5.22
C GLN A 538 20.76 14.61 3.84
N LEU A 539 20.03 13.81 3.05
CA LEU A 539 20.39 13.49 1.68
C LEU A 539 19.60 14.37 0.69
N PRO A 540 20.25 14.94 -0.34
CA PRO A 540 19.54 15.59 -1.44
C PRO A 540 18.58 14.58 -2.11
N THR A 541 17.31 14.97 -2.28
CA THR A 541 16.29 14.13 -2.93
C THR A 541 16.00 14.68 -4.32
N GLN A 542 16.97 14.53 -5.22
CA GLN A 542 16.95 15.10 -6.57
C GLN A 542 15.84 14.56 -7.47
N VAL A 543 15.44 13.30 -7.26
CA VAL A 543 14.32 12.65 -7.96
C VAL A 543 13.21 12.39 -6.95
N TRP A 544 12.10 13.11 -7.07
CA TRP A 544 10.91 12.95 -6.21
C TRP A 544 9.61 13.20 -6.98
N TYR A 545 8.54 12.52 -6.59
CA TYR A 545 7.23 12.63 -7.21
C TYR A 545 6.13 12.63 -6.15
N SER A 546 5.10 13.46 -6.37
CA SER A 546 3.81 13.46 -5.66
C SER A 546 2.69 13.30 -6.66
N ALA A 547 1.74 12.39 -6.39
CA ALA A 547 0.60 12.15 -7.26
C ALA A 547 -0.56 13.14 -7.09
N TYR A 548 -0.43 14.06 -6.13
CA TYR A 548 -1.42 15.07 -5.72
C TYR A 548 -0.72 16.28 -5.05
N ASP A 549 0.18 16.91 -5.79
CA ASP A 549 1.04 18.05 -5.40
C ASP A 549 0.33 19.26 -4.77
N ALA A 550 -0.98 19.42 -4.97
CA ALA A 550 -1.81 20.47 -4.39
C ALA A 550 -2.54 20.08 -3.07
N LEU A 551 -2.58 18.79 -2.70
CA LEU A 551 -3.44 18.31 -1.61
C LEU A 551 -2.69 18.07 -0.30
N THR A 552 -2.89 18.95 0.69
CA THR A 552 -2.41 18.72 2.06
C THR A 552 -3.14 17.55 2.74
N THR A 553 -2.59 16.98 3.81
CA THR A 553 -3.30 15.98 4.63
C THR A 553 -4.63 16.54 5.18
N ARG A 554 -4.70 17.85 5.44
CA ARG A 554 -5.92 18.56 5.83
C ARG A 554 -6.94 18.59 4.69
N ASN A 555 -6.50 18.84 3.45
CA ASN A 555 -7.40 18.75 2.29
C ASN A 555 -7.91 17.32 2.12
N LEU A 556 -7.03 16.31 2.24
CA LEU A 556 -7.43 14.90 2.16
C LEU A 556 -8.46 14.51 3.24
N ASP A 557 -8.30 15.01 4.47
CA ASP A 557 -9.29 14.81 5.53
C ASP A 557 -10.61 15.54 5.25
N THR A 558 -10.53 16.79 4.82
CA THR A 558 -11.70 17.63 4.50
C THR A 558 -12.51 17.00 3.36
N ASN A 559 -11.86 16.58 2.27
CA ASN A 559 -12.51 15.92 1.13
C ASN A 559 -13.18 14.61 1.55
N ALA A 560 -12.53 13.82 2.42
CA ALA A 560 -13.13 12.60 2.96
C ALA A 560 -14.37 12.88 3.84
N ARG A 561 -14.34 13.94 4.66
CA ARG A 561 -15.47 14.39 5.48
C ARG A 561 -16.62 14.95 4.64
N ILE A 562 -16.30 15.69 3.57
CA ILE A 562 -17.28 16.15 2.58
C ILE A 562 -18.02 14.96 2.01
N ARG A 563 -17.30 13.93 1.54
CA ARG A 563 -17.93 12.71 1.02
C ARG A 563 -18.78 12.00 2.07
N ALA A 564 -18.25 11.81 3.27
CA ALA A 564 -18.95 11.09 4.34
C ALA A 564 -20.26 11.77 4.76
N GLY A 565 -20.27 13.10 4.84
CA GLY A 565 -21.46 13.87 5.19
C GLY A 565 -22.45 14.06 4.04
N LEU A 566 -22.06 13.80 2.79
CA LEU A 566 -22.93 14.02 1.62
C LEU A 566 -24.22 13.19 1.69
N PHE A 567 -24.11 11.89 1.99
CA PHE A 567 -25.26 10.98 2.13
C PHE A 567 -25.36 10.31 3.51
N GLY A 568 -24.57 10.76 4.48
CA GLY A 568 -24.67 10.32 5.88
C GLY A 568 -25.92 10.83 6.58
N GLU A 569 -26.26 10.26 7.73
CA GLU A 569 -27.30 10.81 8.61
C GLU A 569 -26.68 11.97 9.40
N LEU A 570 -27.16 13.21 9.18
CA LEU A 570 -26.68 14.42 9.86
C LEU A 570 -27.86 15.19 10.45
N GLY A 571 -27.75 15.60 11.71
CA GLY A 571 -28.67 16.54 12.34
C GLY A 571 -28.47 17.99 11.84
N PRO A 572 -29.28 18.96 12.32
CA PRO A 572 -29.19 20.36 11.87
C PRO A 572 -27.83 21.02 12.14
N ALA A 573 -27.27 20.80 13.34
CA ALA A 573 -25.95 21.34 13.71
C ALA A 573 -24.81 20.70 12.90
N GLU A 574 -24.88 19.39 12.68
CA GLU A 574 -23.90 18.64 11.88
C GLU A 574 -23.97 19.02 10.40
N THR A 575 -25.16 19.28 9.88
CA THR A 575 -25.35 19.78 8.51
C THR A 575 -24.69 21.15 8.33
N ARG A 576 -24.84 22.07 9.29
CA ARG A 576 -24.12 23.36 9.28
C ARG A 576 -22.61 23.17 9.33
N ALA A 577 -22.11 22.31 10.22
CA ALA A 577 -20.69 22.04 10.33
C ALA A 577 -20.11 21.38 9.06
N TRP A 578 -20.90 20.56 8.37
CA TRP A 578 -20.53 19.95 7.09
C TRP A 578 -20.49 20.97 5.95
N LEU A 579 -21.46 21.89 5.89
CA LEU A 579 -21.45 22.98 4.90
C LEU A 579 -20.27 23.93 5.09
N ALA A 580 -19.80 24.13 6.32
CA ALA A 580 -18.62 24.95 6.63
C ALA A 580 -17.27 24.32 6.20
N LEU A 581 -17.29 23.18 5.49
CA LEU A 581 -16.11 22.55 4.89
C LEU A 581 -15.79 23.06 3.48
N PHE A 582 -16.73 23.74 2.85
CA PHE A 582 -16.58 24.49 1.60
C PHE A 582 -16.26 25.95 1.96
#